data_AF-A0A9W7HIG6-F1
#
_entry.id   AF-A0A9W7HIG6-F1
#
_cell.length_a   1.000
_cell.length_b   1.000
_cell.length_c   1.000
_cell.angle_alpha   90.00
_cell.angle_beta   90.00
_cell.angle_gamma   90.00
#
_symmetry.space_group_name_H-M   'P 1'
#
loop_
_entity.id
_entity.type
_entity.pdbx_description
1 polymer ?
#
loop_
_entity_poly.entity_id
_entity_poly.type
_entity_poly.pdbx_seq_one_letter_code
_entity_poly.pdbx_strand_id
1 'polypeptide(L)'
;MFAELQMPTPLVPTREVYFVRHCKRLNAEQWAIVDVSIDKVEENIDASLVKCRKRPSGCIIQDSSNGHCKVTWIEHLECQKSVVHALYRTVVSSGLGI
;
A
#
# COMPACT_ATOMS: atom_id res chain seq x y z
N MET A 1 4.37 0.53 11.26
CA MET A 1 3.57 -0.65 10.87
C MET A 1 4.27 -1.36 9.73
N PHE A 2 4.06 -2.67 9.61
CA PHE A 2 4.56 -3.53 8.53
C PHE A 2 3.36 -4.11 7.78
N ALA A 3 3.47 -4.23 6.46
CA ALA A 3 2.50 -4.98 5.66
C ALA A 3 3.18 -5.68 4.48
N GLU A 4 2.57 -6.79 4.07
CA GLU A 4 2.91 -7.55 2.88
C GLU A 4 1.80 -7.38 1.84
N LEU A 5 2.18 -6.99 0.63
CA LEU A 5 1.28 -6.97 -0.52
C LEU A 5 1.56 -8.19 -1.40
N GLN A 6 0.55 -9.05 -1.51
CA GLN A 6 0.58 -10.27 -2.30
C GLN A 6 -0.31 -10.11 -3.53
N MET A 7 0.20 -10.54 -4.68
CA MET A 7 -0.62 -10.69 -5.88
C MET A 7 -1.27 -12.08 -5.88
N PRO A 8 -2.41 -12.28 -6.54
CA PRO A 8 -3.05 -13.60 -6.69
C PRO A 8 -2.28 -14.52 -7.67
N THR A 9 -0.96 -14.38 -7.77
CA THR A 9 -0.08 -15.17 -8.62
C THR A 9 1.29 -15.34 -7.94
N PRO A 10 1.87 -16.56 -7.92
CA PRO A 10 3.20 -16.78 -7.36
C PRO A 10 4.32 -16.20 -8.25
N LEU A 11 3.99 -15.75 -9.47
CA LEU A 11 4.96 -15.22 -10.44
C LEU A 11 5.33 -13.75 -10.19
N VAL A 12 4.71 -13.12 -9.18
CA VAL A 12 5.07 -11.81 -8.69
C VAL A 12 5.45 -11.98 -7.21
N PRO A 13 6.69 -11.67 -6.81
CA PRO A 13 7.11 -11.83 -5.43
C PRO A 13 6.31 -10.90 -4.50
N THR A 14 6.16 -11.32 -3.25
CA THR A 14 5.59 -10.50 -2.18
C THR A 14 6.39 -9.22 -2.02
N ARG A 15 5.67 -8.12 -1.80
CA ARG A 15 6.24 -6.79 -1.57
C ARG A 15 6.03 -6.41 -0.14
N GLU A 16 7.09 -5.95 0.50
CA GLU A 16 7.05 -5.54 1.89
C GLU A 16 7.14 -4.03 2.01
N VAL A 17 6.34 -3.48 2.93
CA VAL A 17 6.28 -2.04 3.19
C VAL A 17 6.31 -1.75 4.68
N TYR A 18 7.15 -0.79 5.05
CA TYR A 18 7.13 -0.19 6.39
C TYR A 18 6.61 1.24 6.28
N PHE A 19 5.58 1.54 7.07
CA PHE A 19 4.93 2.85 7.04
C PHE A 19 4.36 3.24 8.40
N VAL A 20 4.15 4.54 8.58
CA VAL A 20 3.35 5.07 9.67
C VAL A 20 1.93 5.31 9.19
N ARG A 21 0.96 5.09 10.08
CA ARG A 21 -0.46 5.37 9.83
C ARG A 21 -0.93 6.43 10.80
N HIS A 22 -1.59 7.44 10.27
CA HIS A 22 -2.32 8.42 11.05
C HIS A 22 -3.81 8.29 10.77
N CYS A 23 -4.60 8.19 11.82
CA CYS A 23 -6.06 8.16 11.74
C CYS A 23 -6.62 9.46 12.34
N LYS A 24 -7.49 10.14 11.61
CA LYS A 24 -8.13 11.37 12.06
C LYS A 24 -9.59 11.39 11.67
N ARG A 25 -10.46 11.65 12.65
CA ARG A 25 -11.85 11.98 12.38
C ARG A 25 -11.93 13.37 11.77
N LEU A 26 -12.44 13.46 10.54
CA LEU A 26 -12.58 14.73 9.80
C LEU A 26 -13.84 15.49 10.25
N ASN A 27 -14.92 14.76 10.50
CA ASN A 27 -16.19 15.25 11.04
C ASN A 27 -16.97 14.08 11.67
N ALA A 28 -18.23 14.28 12.07
CA ALA A 28 -19.03 13.26 12.75
C ALA A 28 -19.13 11.93 11.98
N GLU A 29 -19.13 11.97 10.65
CA GLU A 29 -19.43 10.83 9.77
C GLU A 29 -18.20 10.36 8.97
N GLN A 30 -17.05 11.03 9.07
CA GLN A 30 -15.89 10.74 8.22
C GLN A 30 -14.59 10.57 8.99
N TRP A 31 -13.83 9.55 8.59
CA TRP A 31 -12.46 9.29 9.04
C TRP A 31 -11.50 9.29 7.86
N ALA A 32 -10.36 9.95 8.04
CA ALA A 32 -9.21 9.81 7.16
C ALA A 32 -8.17 8.91 7.81
N ILE A 33 -7.67 7.96 7.03
CA ILE A 33 -6.53 7.12 7.36
C ILE A 33 -5.47 7.43 6.32
N VAL A 34 -4.28 7.83 6.77
CA VAL A 34 -3.15 8.16 5.90
C VAL A 34 -1.95 7.31 6.25
N ASP A 35 -1.38 6.68 5.24
CA ASP A 35 -0.22 5.81 5.30
C ASP A 35 0.94 6.43 4.52
N VAL A 36 2.11 6.48 5.14
CA VAL A 36 3.33 6.97 4.47
C VAL A 36 4.57 6.27 5.01
N SER A 37 5.46 5.85 4.09
CA SER A 37 6.78 5.34 4.46
C SER A 37 7.72 6.48 4.84
N ILE A 38 8.50 6.26 5.90
CA ILE A 38 9.54 7.20 6.35
C ILE A 38 10.82 6.92 5.58
N ASP A 39 11.41 7.97 4.99
CA ASP A 39 12.69 7.86 4.29
C ASP A 39 13.80 7.35 5.22
N LYS A 40 14.66 6.45 4.70
CA LYS A 40 15.90 5.96 5.34
C LYS A 40 15.75 5.09 6.60
N VAL A 41 14.55 4.64 6.95
CA VAL A 41 14.39 3.64 8.03
C VAL A 41 14.90 2.25 7.60
N GLU A 42 15.00 2.00 6.28
CA GLU A 42 15.22 0.68 5.68
C GLU A 42 16.70 0.31 5.46
N GLU A 43 17.65 1.14 5.91
CA GLU A 43 19.10 0.87 5.73
C GLU A 43 19.57 -0.36 6.54
N ASN A 44 18.81 -0.77 7.57
CA ASN A 44 19.12 -1.94 8.42
C ASN A 44 18.23 -3.18 8.17
N ILE A 45 17.39 -3.17 7.13
CA ILE A 45 16.48 -4.29 6.81
C ILE A 45 17.09 -5.13 5.68
N ASP A 46 16.91 -6.45 5.74
CA ASP A 46 17.52 -7.44 4.84
C ASP A 46 17.41 -7.02 3.35
N ALA A 47 18.53 -7.14 2.62
CA ALA A 47 18.66 -6.74 1.23
C ALA A 47 18.02 -7.74 0.24
N SER A 48 17.60 -8.91 0.74
CA SER A 48 16.99 -9.98 -0.06
C SER A 48 15.52 -9.72 -0.45
N LEU A 49 14.84 -8.80 0.23
CA LEU A 49 13.41 -8.54 0.06
C LEU A 49 13.17 -7.38 -0.92
N VAL A 50 12.10 -7.45 -1.71
CA VAL A 50 11.73 -6.35 -2.62
C VAL A 50 11.23 -5.18 -1.78
N LYS A 51 12.13 -4.23 -1.52
CA LYS A 51 11.82 -3.02 -0.76
C LYS A 51 10.86 -2.14 -1.56
N CYS A 52 9.70 -1.89 -0.99
CA CYS A 52 8.73 -0.95 -1.52
C CYS A 52 8.46 0.17 -0.52
N ARG A 53 8.32 1.36 -1.06
CA ARG A 53 7.99 2.58 -0.34
C ARG A 53 6.55 2.95 -0.61
N LYS A 54 5.77 3.13 0.46
CA LYS A 54 4.44 3.72 0.40
C LYS A 54 4.56 5.24 0.29
N ARG A 55 4.17 5.80 -0.86
CA ARG A 55 3.90 7.24 -1.00
C ARG A 55 2.59 7.55 -0.25
N PRO A 56 2.22 8.83 -0.01
CA PRO A 56 0.98 9.16 0.67
C PRO A 56 -0.21 8.37 0.10
N SER A 57 -0.74 7.47 0.92
CA SER A 57 -1.77 6.49 0.59
C SER A 57 -2.77 6.41 1.74
N GLY A 58 -3.83 5.63 1.59
CA GLY A 58 -4.78 5.33 2.67
C GLY A 58 -6.23 5.42 2.20
N CYS A 59 -7.13 5.78 3.09
CA CYS A 59 -8.55 5.84 2.74
C CYS A 59 -9.34 6.90 3.51
N ILE A 60 -10.49 7.26 2.92
CA ILE A 60 -11.56 7.94 3.61
C ILE A 60 -12.69 6.94 3.83
N ILE A 61 -13.09 6.81 5.09
CA ILE A 61 -14.26 6.03 5.51
C ILE A 61 -15.37 7.02 5.80
N GLN A 62 -16.48 6.93 5.07
CA GLN A 62 -17.68 7.72 5.30
C GLN A 62 -18.80 6.81 5.79
N ASP A 63 -19.25 7.05 7.00
CA ASP A 63 -20.39 6.35 7.60
C ASP A 63 -21.69 6.72 6.85
N SER A 64 -22.54 5.73 6.63
CA SER A 64 -23.88 5.89 6.11
C SER A 64 -24.85 5.53 7.23
N SER A 65 -25.91 6.30 7.41
CA SER A 65 -26.88 6.14 8.52
C SER A 65 -27.65 4.81 8.54
N ASN A 66 -27.35 3.87 7.64
CA ASN A 66 -27.95 2.54 7.53
C ASN A 66 -27.03 1.42 8.03
N GLY A 67 -25.93 1.75 8.73
CA GLY A 67 -24.97 0.78 9.24
C GLY A 67 -23.96 0.28 8.19
N HIS A 68 -23.94 0.90 7.01
CA HIS A 68 -22.91 0.67 5.99
C HIS A 68 -21.95 1.85 5.95
N CYS A 69 -20.77 1.67 5.35
CA CYS A 69 -19.86 2.77 5.06
C CYS A 69 -19.41 2.74 3.60
N LYS A 70 -19.14 3.92 3.05
CA LYS A 70 -18.44 4.09 1.78
C LYS A 70 -16.95 4.28 2.08
N VAL A 71 -16.12 3.41 1.52
CA VAL A 71 -14.66 3.52 1.63
C VAL A 71 -14.09 3.96 0.29
N THR A 72 -13.34 5.05 0.29
CA THR A 72 -12.56 5.51 -0.88
C THR A 72 -11.09 5.30 -0.58
N TRP A 73 -10.43 4.41 -1.31
CA TRP A 73 -9.04 4.02 -1.08
C TRP A 73 -8.13 4.59 -2.17
N ILE A 74 -6.94 5.04 -1.77
CA ILE A 74 -5.86 5.47 -2.66
C ILE A 74 -4.61 4.70 -2.26
N GLU A 75 -4.07 3.92 -3.19
CA GLU A 75 -2.80 3.21 -3.02
C GLU A 75 -1.75 3.81 -3.95
N HIS A 76 -0.62 4.21 -3.39
CA HIS A 76 0.52 4.67 -4.16
C HIS A 76 1.79 3.99 -3.63
N LEU A 77 2.24 2.99 -4.37
CA LEU A 77 3.40 2.17 -4.02
C LEU A 77 4.54 2.37 -5.03
N GLU A 78 5.73 2.61 -4.51
CA GLU A 78 6.96 2.70 -5.30
C GLU A 78 7.86 1.52 -4.92
N CYS A 79 8.10 0.58 -5.83
CA CYS A 79 8.94 -0.58 -5.57
C CYS A 79 10.23 -0.51 -6.38
N GLN A 80 11.33 -1.00 -5.80
CA GLN A 80 12.52 -1.30 -6.59
C GLN A 80 12.17 -2.32 -7.68
N LYS A 81 12.84 -2.21 -8.84
CA LYS A 81 12.65 -3.15 -9.95
C LYS A 81 13.04 -4.56 -9.49
N SER A 82 12.04 -5.39 -9.21
CA SER A 82 12.24 -6.80 -8.92
C SER A 82 12.26 -7.62 -10.21
N VAL A 83 12.83 -8.83 -10.13
CA VAL A 83 12.74 -9.82 -11.19
C VAL A 83 11.29 -10.33 -11.24
N VAL A 84 10.44 -9.64 -11.97
CA VAL A 84 9.06 -10.07 -12.26
C VAL A 84 9.07 -10.94 -13.50
N HIS A 85 8.35 -12.06 -13.47
CA HIS A 85 8.20 -12.93 -14.64
C HIS A 85 7.65 -12.14 -15.84
N ALA A 86 8.18 -12.38 -17.04
CA ALA A 86 7.90 -11.57 -18.23
C ALA A 86 6.39 -11.39 -18.52
N LEU A 87 5.59 -12.45 -18.28
CA LEU A 87 4.12 -12.43 -18.43
C LEU A 87 3.41 -11.35 -17.59
N TYR A 88 3.93 -11.03 -16.41
CA TYR A 88 3.32 -10.10 -15.46
C TYR A 88 3.99 -8.72 -15.42
N ARG A 89 5.08 -8.55 -16.18
CA ARG A 89 5.87 -7.32 -16.17
C ARG A 89 5.03 -6.10 -16.56
N THR A 90 4.20 -6.21 -17.61
CA THR A 90 3.33 -5.12 -18.06
C THR A 90 2.28 -4.77 -17.01
N VAL A 91 1.56 -5.77 -16.49
CA VAL A 91 0.51 -5.61 -15.47
C VAL A 91 1.07 -4.91 -14.23
N VAL A 92 2.18 -5.42 -13.70
CA VAL A 92 2.86 -4.82 -12.54
C VAL A 92 3.32 -3.39 -12.82
N SER A 93 3.92 -3.13 -13.98
CA SER A 93 4.43 -1.78 -14.32
C SER A 93 3.32 -0.74 -14.50
N SER A 94 2.11 -1.19 -14.84
CA SER A 94 0.95 -0.32 -15.03
C SER A 94 0.18 -0.04 -13.73
N GLY A 95 0.56 -0.66 -12.61
CA GLY A 95 -0.17 -0.57 -11.34
C GLY A 95 -1.51 -1.34 -11.34
N LEU A 96 -1.85 -2.03 -12.43
CA LEU A 96 -3.01 -2.92 -12.50
C LEU A 96 -2.82 -4.12 -11.56
N GLY A 97 -3.76 -4.32 -10.65
CA GLY A 97 -3.77 -5.44 -9.69
C GLY A 97 -3.13 -5.15 -8.33
N ILE A 98 -2.78 -3.88 -8.06
CA ILE A 98 -2.52 -3.35 -6.71
C ILE A 98 -3.82 -2.77 -6.16
#